data_AF-A0ABD6HYN1-F1
#
_entry.id   AF-A0ABD6HYN1-F1
#
_cell.length_a   1.000
_cell.length_b   1.000
_cell.length_c   1.000
_cell.angle_alpha   90.00
_cell.angle_beta   90.00
_cell.angle_gamma   90.00
#
_symmetry.space_group_name_H-M   'P 1'
#
loop_
_entity.id
_entity.type
_entity.pdbx_description
1 polymer ?
#
loop_
_entity_poly.entity_id
_entity_poly.type
_entity_poly.pdbx_seq_one_letter_code
_entity_poly.pdbx_strand_id
1 'polypeptide(L)' 'MKDARVQVMGIDAGGTMTDTFFVKENGSFVVGKAQSNPEDESLAIYNSSQ' A
#
# COMPACT_ATOMS: atom_id res chain seq x y z
N MET A 1 -12.73 18.67 -2.64
CA MET A 1 -11.44 18.50 -3.35
C MET A 1 -11.55 17.19 -4.11
N LYS A 2 -11.24 17.17 -5.41
CA LYS A 2 -11.19 15.91 -6.18
C LYS A 2 -10.12 15.02 -5.52
N ASP A 3 -10.42 13.75 -5.28
CA ASP A 3 -9.38 12.82 -4.84
C ASP A 3 -8.26 12.81 -5.88
N ALA A 4 -7.08 13.25 -5.47
CA ALA A 4 -5.93 13.37 -6.34
C ALA A 4 -5.52 11.98 -6.84
N ARG A 5 -5.30 11.85 -8.14
CA ARG A 5 -5.00 10.57 -8.79
C ARG A 5 -3.69 9.99 -8.24
N VAL A 6 -3.70 8.71 -7.87
CA VAL A 6 -2.49 7.97 -7.49
C VAL A 6 -1.62 7.75 -8.74
N GLN A 7 -0.32 8.02 -8.62
CA GLN A 7 0.66 7.87 -9.69
C GLN A 7 1.71 6.79 -9.39
N VAL A 8 2.04 6.61 -8.10
CA VAL A 8 3.08 5.67 -7.65
C VAL A 8 2.56 4.86 -6.47
N MET A 9 2.90 3.57 -6.46
CA MET A 9 2.70 2.66 -5.34
C MET A 9 4.02 1.97 -5.02
N GLY A 10 4.49 2.10 -3.78
CA GLY A 10 5.56 1.28 -3.22
C GLY A 10 4.99 0.18 -2.34
N ILE A 11 5.63 -0.99 -2.32
CA ILE A 11 5.26 -2.15 -1.50
C ILE A 11 6.50 -2.57 -0.70
N ASP A 12 6.33 -2.73 0.61
CA ASP A 12 7.28 -3.39 1.51
C ASP A 12 6.59 -4.61 2.11
N ALA A 13 7.12 -5.81 1.85
CA ALA A 13 6.49 -7.09 2.15
C ALA A 13 7.50 -8.11 2.70
N GLY A 14 7.02 -9.29 3.09
CA GLY A 14 7.85 -10.37 3.63
C GLY A 14 8.21 -10.24 5.12
N GLY A 15 7.89 -9.12 5.77
CA GLY A 15 8.02 -8.93 7.22
C GLY A 15 6.81 -9.44 8.02
N THR A 16 6.68 -9.02 9.28
CA THR A 16 5.45 -9.26 10.08
C THR A 16 4.24 -8.50 9.53
N MET A 17 4.50 -7.34 8.95
CA MET A 17 3.50 -6.45 8.35
C MET A 17 3.90 -6.17 6.90
N THR A 18 2.89 -6.01 6.05
CA THR A 18 3.03 -5.54 4.67
C THR A 18 2.55 -4.09 4.64
N ASP A 19 3.41 -3.19 4.18
CA ASP A 19 3.15 -1.77 4.09
C ASP A 19 3.05 -1.34 2.63
N THR A 20 2.07 -0.49 2.31
CA THR A 20 1.89 0.10 0.97
C THR A 20 1.94 1.61 1.04
N PHE A 21 2.67 2.23 0.12
CA PHE A 21 2.87 3.68 0.10
C PHE A 21 2.34 4.25 -1.22
N PHE A 22 1.28 5.04 -1.16
CA PHE A 22 0.66 5.65 -2.33
C PHE A 22 1.03 7.12 -2.44
N VAL A 23 1.55 7.53 -3.59
CA VAL A 23 1.83 8.94 -3.89
C VAL A 23 0.86 9.45 -4.94
N LYS A 24 0.15 10.53 -4.61
CA LYS A 24 -0.80 11.21 -5.48
C LYS A 24 -0.08 12.21 -6.37
N GLU A 25 -0.74 12.65 -7.45
CA GLU A 25 -0.19 13.61 -8.42
C GLU A 25 0.30 14.94 -7.81
N ASN A 26 -0.26 15.36 -6.68
CA ASN A 26 0.13 16.57 -5.96
C ASN A 26 1.27 16.34 -4.94
N GLY A 27 1.88 15.15 -4.93
CA GLY A 27 2.95 14.77 -4.02
C GLY A 27 2.49 14.37 -2.60
N SER A 28 1.19 14.49 -2.29
CA SER A 28 0.67 13.96 -1.02
C SER A 28 0.70 12.43 -1.03
N PHE A 29 0.86 11.84 0.15
CA PHE A 29 0.96 10.39 0.28
C PHE A 29 0.11 9.84 1.42
N VAL A 30 -0.22 8.55 1.32
CA VAL A 30 -0.87 7.77 2.38
C VAL A 30 -0.17 6.41 2.50
N VAL A 31 -0.11 5.91 3.73
CA VAL A 31 0.47 4.61 4.04
C VAL A 31 -0.66 3.68 4.48
N GLY A 32 -0.71 2.52 3.86
CA GLY A 32 -1.58 1.42 4.22
C GLY A 32 -0.78 0.27 4.83
N LYS A 33 -1.44 -0.55 5.64
CA LYS A 33 -0.77 -1.57 6.47
C LYS A 33 -1.68 -2.74 6.74
N ALA A 34 -1.18 -3.95 6.54
CA ALA A 34 -1.85 -5.19 6.89
C ALA A 34 -0.85 -6.21 7.46
N GLN A 35 -1.36 -7.24 8.15
CA GLN A 35 -0.51 -8.36 8.55
C GLN A 35 -0.03 -9.09 7.29
N SER A 36 1.26 -9.42 7.23
CA SER A 36 1.80 -10.20 6.12
C SER A 36 1.23 -11.60 6.09
N ASN A 37 1.16 -12.16 4.88
CA ASN A 37 0.73 -13.53 4.66
C ASN A 37 1.78 -14.26 3.80
N PRO A 38 2.72 -15.00 4.41
CA PRO A 38 3.78 -15.70 3.68
C PRO A 38 3.29 -16.76 2.68
N GLU A 39 2.09 -17.31 2.90
CA GLU A 39 1.49 -18.29 2.00
C GLU A 39 0.88 -17.63 0.75
N ASP A 40 0.50 -16.35 0.86
CA ASP A 40 -0.04 -15.55 -0.24
C ASP A 40 0.12 -14.05 0.05
N GLU A 41 1.26 -13.50 -0.37
CA GLU A 41 1.58 -12.07 -0.19
C GLU A 41 0.62 -11.16 -0.95
N SER A 42 -0.03 -11.64 -2.02
CA SER A 42 -0.96 -10.84 -2.81
C SER A 42 -2.17 -10.41 -1.98
N LEU A 43 -2.63 -11.26 -1.05
CA LEU A 43 -3.70 -10.94 -0.11
C LEU A 43 -3.27 -9.85 0.88
N ALA A 44 -2.03 -9.91 1.38
CA ALA A 44 -1.51 -8.90 2.29
C ALA A 44 -1.34 -7.54 1.58
N ILE A 45 -0.84 -7.53 0.35
CA ILE A 45 -0.74 -6.32 -0.49
C ILE A 45 -2.13 -5.75 -0.78
N TYR A 46 -3.11 -6.58 -1.11
CA TYR A 46 -4.49 -6.14 -1.32
C TYR A 46 -5.04 -5.51 -0.04
N ASN A 47 -4.93 -6.18 1.10
CA ASN A 47 -5.48 -5.72 2.37
C ASN A 47 -4.81 -4.44 2.89
N SER A 48 -3.51 -4.25 2.65
CA SER A 48 -2.83 -3.00 3.00
C SER A 48 -3.23 -1.85 2.07
N SER A 49 -3.82 -2.14 0.90
CA SER A 49 -4.22 -1.16 -0.12
C SER A 49 -5.69 -0.70 -0.06
N GLN A 50 -6.46 -1.19 0.92
CA GLN A 50 -7.89 -0.88 1.09
C GLN A 50 -8.16 0.46 1.79
#